data_AF-F5L7D7-F1
#
_entry.id   AF-F5L7D7-F1
#
_cell.length_a   1.000
_cell.length_b   1.000
_cell.length_c   1.000
_cell.angle_alpha   90.00
_cell.angle_beta   90.00
_cell.angle_gamma   90.00
#
_symmetry.space_group_name_H-M   'P 1'
#
loop_
_entity.id
_entity.type
_entity.pdbx_description
1 polymer ?
#
loop_
_entity_poly.entity_id
_entity_poly.type
_entity_poly.pdbx_seq_one_letter_code
_entity_poly.pdbx_strand_id
1 'polypeptide(L)'
;MEGERMKVEYCIRCGRQPDEKDQYCTHCGAPLQNKCTNDGGPLGDPCNKVNHPQAAFCAQCGSPTVFKKTGLIMSPYEQGTKAEIDDLDELKHFSHRFFKDT
;
A
#
# COMPACT_ATOMS: atom_id res chain seq x y z
N MET A 1 -23.44 -10.34 1.36
CA MET A 1 -23.12 -9.27 2.33
C MET A 1 -22.22 -8.28 1.61
N GLU A 2 -22.79 -7.19 1.11
CA GLU A 2 -22.01 -6.15 0.42
C GLU A 2 -21.18 -5.42 1.47
N GLY A 3 -19.86 -5.61 1.41
CA GLY A 3 -18.93 -4.95 2.32
C GLY A 3 -19.07 -3.44 2.17
N GLU A 4 -19.36 -2.77 3.28
CA GLU A 4 -19.39 -1.30 3.37
C GLU A 4 -18.10 -0.74 2.76
N ARG A 5 -18.23 -0.18 1.57
CA ARG A 5 -17.15 0.59 0.95
C ARG A 5 -17.02 1.84 1.80
N MET A 6 -15.99 1.94 2.62
CA MET A 6 -15.60 3.21 3.25
C MET A 6 -15.25 4.19 2.13
N LYS A 7 -16.26 4.91 1.65
CA LYS A 7 -16.17 5.81 0.52
C LYS A 7 -15.94 7.20 1.09
N VAL A 8 -14.88 7.84 0.63
CA VAL A 8 -14.58 9.21 1.03
C VAL A 8 -15.59 10.13 0.35
N GLU A 9 -16.44 10.80 1.12
CA GLU A 9 -17.48 11.70 0.60
C GLU A 9 -16.89 12.96 -0.07
N TYR A 10 -15.72 13.42 0.39
CA TYR A 10 -15.05 14.61 -0.11
C TYR A 10 -13.55 14.41 -0.22
N CYS A 11 -12.94 14.90 -1.30
CA CYS A 11 -11.49 14.83 -1.46
C CYS A 11 -10.76 15.44 -0.25
N ILE A 12 -9.98 14.64 0.47
CA ILE A 12 -9.28 15.07 1.69
C ILE A 12 -8.31 16.25 1.46
N ARG A 13 -7.84 16.44 0.21
CA ARG A 13 -6.91 17.52 -0.12
C ARG A 13 -7.59 18.85 -0.41
N CYS A 14 -8.69 18.86 -1.19
CA CYS A 14 -9.29 20.10 -1.68
C CYS A 14 -10.80 20.22 -1.42
N GLY A 15 -11.41 19.25 -0.73
CA GLY A 15 -12.83 19.27 -0.35
C GLY A 15 -13.83 19.04 -1.48
N ARG A 16 -13.38 18.83 -2.73
CA ARG A 16 -14.30 18.57 -3.85
C ARG A 16 -14.97 17.20 -3.68
N GLN A 17 -16.28 17.18 -3.86
CA GLN A 17 -17.06 15.94 -3.94
C GLN A 17 -16.71 15.19 -5.23
N PRO A 18 -16.27 13.93 -5.15
CA PRO A 18 -15.99 13.11 -6.32
C PRO A 18 -17.24 12.40 -6.85
N ASP A 19 -17.19 11.96 -8.10
CA ASP A 19 -18.18 11.03 -8.62
C ASP A 19 -17.94 9.61 -8.10
N GLU A 20 -18.98 8.78 -8.14
CA GLU A 20 -18.96 7.46 -7.53
C GLU A 20 -17.87 6.51 -8.06
N LYS A 21 -17.46 6.72 -9.31
CA LYS A 21 -16.51 5.88 -10.04
C LYS A 21 -15.09 6.47 -10.03
N ASP A 22 -14.93 7.72 -9.59
CA ASP A 22 -13.64 8.40 -9.61
C ASP A 22 -12.64 7.73 -8.65
N GLN A 23 -11.44 7.46 -9.15
CA GLN A 23 -10.33 6.98 -8.33
C GLN A 23 -9.43 8.14 -7.85
N TYR A 24 -9.44 9.24 -8.59
CA TYR A 24 -8.68 10.45 -8.33
C TYR A 24 -9.58 11.67 -8.42
N CYS A 25 -9.32 12.67 -7.59
CA CYS A 25 -10.05 13.93 -7.64
C CYS A 25 -9.77 14.64 -8.97
N THR A 26 -10.81 14.91 -9.75
CA THR A 26 -10.72 15.60 -11.04
C THR A 26 -10.21 17.04 -10.96
N HIS A 27 -10.22 17.64 -9.76
CA HIS A 27 -9.76 19.02 -9.55
C HIS A 27 -8.30 19.15 -9.14
N CYS A 28 -7.82 18.29 -8.24
CA CYS A 28 -6.44 18.36 -7.76
C CYS A 28 -5.58 17.16 -8.17
N GLY A 29 -6.17 16.00 -8.45
CA GLY A 29 -5.46 14.75 -8.74
C GLY A 29 -5.13 13.89 -7.52
N ALA A 30 -5.69 14.17 -6.33
CA ALA A 30 -5.44 13.36 -5.14
C ALA A 30 -6.20 12.03 -5.23
N PRO A 31 -5.63 10.90 -4.76
CA PRO A 31 -6.38 9.66 -4.64
C PRO A 31 -7.62 9.85 -3.74
N LEU A 32 -8.73 9.23 -4.12
CA LEU A 32 -10.00 9.32 -3.38
C LEU A 32 -10.24 8.13 -2.46
N GLN A 33 -9.48 7.05 -2.63
CA GLN A 33 -9.59 5.84 -1.81
C GLN A 33 -8.25 5.54 -1.15
N ASN A 34 -8.30 5.24 0.15
CA ASN A 34 -7.09 4.99 0.94
C ASN A 34 -6.63 3.52 0.83
N LYS A 35 -6.15 3.12 -0.35
CA LYS A 35 -5.73 1.72 -0.62
C LYS A 35 -4.39 1.39 0.03
N CYS A 36 -4.24 0.13 0.44
CA CYS A 36 -2.96 -0.45 0.81
C CYS A 36 -1.99 -0.42 -0.39
N THR A 37 -0.71 -0.15 -0.13
CA THR A 37 0.32 -0.10 -1.19
C THR A 37 1.16 -1.38 -1.28
N ASN A 38 0.79 -2.44 -0.55
CA ASN A 38 1.45 -3.73 -0.63
C ASN A 38 0.95 -4.47 -1.87
N ASP A 39 1.85 -4.67 -2.83
CA ASP A 39 1.62 -5.37 -4.09
C ASP A 39 1.90 -6.87 -4.02
N GLY A 40 2.36 -7.38 -2.87
CA GLY A 40 2.68 -8.79 -2.67
C GLY A 40 4.07 -9.20 -3.19
N GLY A 41 4.81 -8.29 -3.82
CA GLY A 41 6.10 -8.60 -4.42
C GLY A 41 6.04 -9.67 -5.52
N PRO A 42 7.16 -10.32 -5.86
CA PRO A 42 7.22 -11.29 -6.96
C PRO A 42 6.49 -12.61 -6.71
N LEU A 43 6.31 -12.99 -5.44
CA LEU A 43 5.81 -14.31 -5.04
C LEU A 43 4.53 -14.28 -4.19
N GLY A 44 4.12 -13.11 -3.71
CA GLY A 44 2.97 -12.96 -2.82
C GLY A 44 1.78 -12.25 -3.48
N ASP A 45 0.63 -12.32 -2.82
CA ASP A 45 -0.59 -11.68 -3.27
C ASP A 45 -0.69 -10.21 -2.79
N PRO A 46 -1.15 -9.28 -3.65
CA PRO A 46 -1.41 -7.91 -3.26
C PRO A 46 -2.53 -7.82 -2.21
N CYS A 47 -2.31 -7.04 -1.16
CA CYS A 47 -3.27 -6.92 -0.06
C CYS A 47 -4.60 -6.25 -0.49
N ASN A 48 -4.56 -5.33 -1.47
CA ASN A 48 -5.71 -4.63 -2.09
C ASN A 48 -6.75 -3.97 -1.15
N LYS A 49 -6.52 -3.99 0.16
CA LYS A 49 -7.45 -3.47 1.17
C LYS A 49 -7.64 -1.96 1.02
N VAL A 50 -8.90 -1.52 0.91
CA VAL A 50 -9.28 -0.12 1.12
C VAL A 50 -9.37 0.12 2.63
N ASN A 51 -8.61 1.08 3.13
CA ASN A 51 -8.51 1.38 4.56
C ASN A 51 -9.37 2.60 4.92
N HIS A 52 -9.53 2.82 6.23
CA HIS A 52 -10.19 3.99 6.78
C HIS A 52 -9.55 5.28 6.21
N PRO A 53 -10.33 6.34 5.93
CA PRO A 53 -9.82 7.57 5.35
C PRO A 53 -8.70 8.23 6.15
N GLN A 54 -8.60 7.97 7.46
CA GLN A 54 -7.54 8.50 8.34
C GLN A 54 -6.37 7.53 8.60
N ALA A 55 -6.37 6.33 8.00
CA ALA A 55 -5.35 5.33 8.26
C ALA A 55 -4.04 5.62 7.50
N ALA A 56 -2.94 5.82 8.23
CA ALA A 56 -1.61 5.95 7.64
C ALA A 56 -1.03 4.58 7.19
N PHE A 57 -1.47 3.50 7.82
CA PHE A 57 -1.03 2.13 7.57
C PHE A 57 -2.23 1.20 7.37
N CYS A 58 -2.01 0.11 6.64
CA CYS A 58 -3.03 -0.88 6.35
C CYS A 58 -3.38 -1.67 7.60
N ALA A 59 -4.67 -1.72 7.96
CA ALA A 59 -5.14 -2.46 9.13
C ALA A 59 -5.02 -3.99 8.98
N GLN A 60 -4.74 -4.47 7.76
CA GLN A 60 -4.62 -5.90 7.47
C GLN A 60 -3.16 -6.39 7.43
N CYS A 61 -2.25 -5.62 6.80
CA CYS A 61 -0.87 -6.06 6.62
C CYS A 61 0.19 -5.09 7.16
N GLY A 62 -0.18 -3.92 7.69
CA GLY A 62 0.77 -2.96 8.26
C GLY A 62 1.55 -2.11 7.25
N SER A 63 1.47 -2.40 5.94
CA SER A 63 2.10 -1.57 4.91
C SER A 63 1.46 -0.18 4.80
N PRO A 64 2.18 0.86 4.36
CA PRO A 64 1.64 2.20 4.22
C PRO A 64 0.47 2.21 3.24
N THR A 65 -0.44 3.15 3.47
CA THR A 65 -1.53 3.42 2.55
C THR A 65 -1.14 4.46 1.52
N VAL A 66 -1.91 4.57 0.45
CA VAL A 66 -1.67 5.57 -0.61
C VAL A 66 -1.77 7.00 -0.04
N PHE A 67 -2.62 7.26 0.97
CA PHE A 67 -2.70 8.59 1.59
C PHE A 67 -1.44 8.92 2.39
N LYS A 68 -0.81 7.95 3.05
CA LYS A 68 0.50 8.15 3.70
C LYS A 68 1.60 8.36 2.67
N LYS A 69 1.68 7.52 1.63
CA LYS A 69 2.71 7.66 0.58
C LYS A 69 2.62 9.00 -0.18
N THR A 70 1.42 9.53 -0.36
CA THR A 70 1.19 10.81 -1.06
C THR A 70 1.21 12.03 -0.13
N GLY A 71 1.48 11.85 1.18
CA GLY A 71 1.54 12.93 2.15
C GLY A 71 0.19 13.56 2.51
N LEU A 72 -0.92 12.96 2.09
CA LEU A 72 -2.27 13.38 2.51
C LEU A 72 -2.53 13.10 3.99
N ILE A 73 -1.84 12.11 4.54
CA ILE A 73 -1.85 11.77 5.96
C ILE A 73 -0.44 11.58 6.45
N MET A 74 -0.16 12.16 7.61
CA MET A 74 1.09 11.98 8.31
C MET A 74 0.90 11.08 9.53
N SER A 75 1.95 10.35 9.85
CA SER A 75 2.06 9.54 11.06
C SER A 75 3.49 9.74 11.56
N PRO A 76 3.69 9.94 12.87
CA PRO A 76 5.03 10.04 13.46
C PRO A 76 5.74 8.69 13.54
N TYR A 77 5.02 7.58 13.37
CA TYR A 77 5.55 6.22 13.41
C TYR A 77 6.00 5.74 12.03
N GLU A 78 7.04 4.90 12.01
CA GLU A 78 7.52 4.18 10.83
C GLU A 78 6.67 2.94 10.53
N GLN A 79 6.86 2.37 9.34
CA GLN A 79 6.18 1.14 8.91
C GLN A 79 6.66 -0.05 9.76
N GLY A 80 5.73 -0.73 10.44
CA GLY A 80 6.05 -1.85 11.33
C GLY A 80 6.32 -3.19 10.63
N THR A 81 6.08 -3.30 9.33
CA THR A 81 6.38 -4.54 8.59
C THR A 81 7.87 -4.59 8.24
N LYS A 82 8.57 -5.66 8.63
CA LYS A 82 9.87 -5.96 8.05
C LYS A 82 9.68 -6.12 6.53
N ALA A 83 10.44 -5.36 5.74
CA ALA A 83 10.50 -5.60 4.31
C ALA A 83 10.96 -7.04 4.09
N GLU A 84 10.35 -7.76 3.14
CA GLU A 84 10.85 -9.03 2.61
C GLU A 84 12.15 -8.79 1.84
N ILE A 85 13.18 -8.32 2.54
CA ILE A 85 14.57 -8.30 2.10
C ILE A 85 15.28 -9.29 3.02
N ASP A 86 15.05 -10.58 2.79
CA ASP A 86 15.91 -11.64 3.37
C ASP A 86 16.06 -12.84 2.42
N ASP A 87 15.12 -13.07 1.49
CA ASP A 87 15.24 -14.19 0.54
C ASP A 87 16.40 -14.03 -0.48
N LEU A 88 16.86 -12.80 -0.73
CA LEU A 88 18.03 -12.57 -1.61
C LEU A 88 19.37 -12.88 -0.93
N ASP A 89 19.44 -12.92 0.40
CA ASP A 89 20.64 -13.37 1.12
C ASP A 89 20.68 -14.91 1.28
N GLU A 90 19.52 -15.58 1.28
CA GLU A 90 19.46 -17.04 1.16
C GLU A 90 19.85 -17.55 -0.24
N LEU A 91 19.56 -16.81 -1.30
CA LEU A 91 20.03 -17.12 -2.66
C LEU A 91 21.57 -17.06 -2.81
N LYS A 92 22.27 -16.31 -1.95
CA LYS A 92 23.74 -16.29 -1.95
C LYS A 92 24.33 -17.58 -1.38
N HIS A 93 23.60 -18.31 -0.54
CA HIS A 93 24.04 -19.61 -0.01
C HIS A 93 23.98 -20.75 -1.04
N PHE A 94 23.25 -20.59 -2.15
CA PHE A 94 23.23 -21.56 -3.24
C PHE A 94 24.50 -21.53 -4.12
N SER A 95 25.41 -20.58 -3.90
CA SER A 95 26.75 -20.56 -4.51
C SER A 95 27.75 -21.47 -3.79
N HIS A 96 27.33 -22.69 -3.43
CA HIS A 96 28.28 -23.70 -2.95
C HIS A 96 29.23 -24.08 -4.08
N ARG A 97 30.51 -24.28 -3.74
CA ARG A 97 31.65 -24.54 -4.65
C ARG A 97 31.44 -25.69 -5.65
N PHE A 98 30.38 -26.48 -5.48
CA PHE A 98 30.01 -27.60 -6.34
C PHE A 98 29.63 -27.18 -7.79
N PHE A 99 29.12 -25.96 -8.00
CA PHE A 99 28.74 -25.46 -9.34
C PHE A 99 29.82 -24.58 -9.99
N LYS A 100 31.03 -24.52 -9.44
CA LYS A 100 32.07 -23.57 -9.90
C LYS A 100 32.99 -24.09 -11.00
N ASP A 101 32.86 -25.35 -11.41
CA ASP A 101 33.73 -25.95 -12.42
C ASP A 101 32.93 -26.84 -13.41
N THR A 102 32.37 -26.22 -14.46
CA THR A 102 32.19 -26.80 -15.81
C THR A 102 32.14 -25.70 -16.84
#